data_AF-A0A0S4QS69-F1
#
_entry.id   AF-A0A0S4QS69-F1
#
_cell.length_a   1.000
_cell.length_b   1.000
_cell.length_c   1.000
_cell.angle_alpha   90.00
_cell.angle_beta   90.00
_cell.angle_gamma   90.00
#
_symmetry.space_group_name_H-M   'P 1'
#
loop_
_entity.id
_entity.type
_entity.pdbx_description
1 polymer ?
#
loop_
_entity_poly.entity_id
_entity_poly.type
_entity_poly.pdbx_seq_one_letter_code
_entity_poly.pdbx_strand_id
1 'polypeptide(L)'
;MARDCFTKWQSFDARTDAGPAAGVERARDCLTPDFAAKLAGAGTGGSDGTAGGDNDSQAGRAWDELRAAGTRSTVSVLAVTPVGGVDTSTSGQVALLLNVRRETISGAGPAEITVSTPAVTMLVGTDGTWRIAGADLENAAGDAPGR
;
A
#
# COMPACT_ATOMS: atom_id res chain seq x y z
N MET A 1 0.49 3.93 14.35
CA MET A 1 -0.67 4.27 13.48
C MET A 1 -0.30 4.34 12.01
N ALA A 2 0.44 5.34 11.51
CA ALA A 2 0.90 5.38 10.10
C ALA A 2 1.73 4.15 9.71
N ARG A 3 2.73 3.82 10.54
CA ARG A 3 3.58 2.63 10.42
C ARG A 3 2.77 1.34 10.30
N ASP A 4 1.89 1.10 11.27
CA ASP A 4 1.11 -0.15 11.33
C ASP A 4 0.13 -0.25 10.16
N CYS A 5 -0.48 0.88 9.80
CA CYS A 5 -1.41 0.95 8.68
C CYS A 5 -0.71 0.63 7.35
N PHE A 6 0.43 1.29 7.10
CA PHE A 6 1.23 1.07 5.91
C PHE A 6 1.74 -0.37 5.84
N THR A 7 2.25 -0.93 6.93
CA THR A 7 2.66 -2.35 6.99
C THR A 7 1.50 -3.30 6.65
N LYS A 8 0.30 -3.11 7.22
CA LYS A 8 -0.88 -3.95 6.92
C LYS A 8 -1.31 -3.85 5.46
N TRP A 9 -1.33 -2.63 4.94
CA TRP A 9 -1.74 -2.33 3.57
C TRP A 9 -0.77 -2.91 2.54
N GLN A 10 0.53 -2.79 2.79
CA GLN A 10 1.58 -3.07 1.81
C GLN A 10 2.15 -4.48 1.88
N SER A 11 1.88 -5.22 2.95
CA SER A 11 2.24 -6.63 3.04
C SER A 11 1.15 -7.49 2.38
N PHE A 12 1.56 -8.60 1.77
CA PHE A 12 0.63 -9.60 1.22
C PHE A 12 1.18 -11.02 1.36
N ASP A 13 0.28 -12.00 1.34
CA ASP A 13 0.62 -13.40 1.18
C ASP A 13 -0.34 -14.03 0.17
N ALA A 14 0.12 -14.26 -1.07
CA ALA A 14 -0.75 -14.69 -2.17
C ALA A 14 -1.38 -16.08 -1.93
N ARG A 15 -0.85 -16.85 -0.98
CA ARG A 15 -1.34 -18.17 -0.60
C ARG A 15 -2.61 -18.10 0.24
N THR A 16 -2.77 -17.04 1.03
CA THR A 16 -3.88 -16.88 1.97
C THR A 16 -4.77 -15.68 1.65
N ASP A 17 -4.23 -14.68 0.97
CA ASP A 17 -4.97 -13.49 0.59
C ASP A 17 -5.93 -13.80 -0.56
N ALA A 18 -7.18 -13.32 -0.40
CA ALA A 18 -8.24 -13.54 -1.38
C ALA A 18 -7.90 -12.93 -2.75
N GLY A 19 -7.17 -11.81 -2.76
CA GLY A 19 -6.78 -11.11 -3.97
C GLY A 19 -5.86 -9.91 -3.72
N PRO A 20 -5.53 -9.15 -4.78
CA PRO A 20 -4.66 -7.97 -4.74
C PRO A 20 -5.11 -6.82 -3.81
N ALA A 21 -6.37 -6.85 -3.38
CA ALA A 21 -6.96 -5.87 -2.48
C ALA A 21 -6.87 -6.25 -0.99
N ALA A 22 -6.45 -7.47 -0.65
CA ALA A 22 -6.49 -7.98 0.74
C ALA A 22 -5.72 -7.11 1.74
N GLY A 23 -4.60 -6.50 1.32
CA GLY A 23 -3.88 -5.52 2.13
C GLY A 23 -4.71 -4.27 2.45
N VAL A 24 -5.43 -3.74 1.45
CA VAL A 24 -6.34 -2.59 1.62
C VAL A 24 -7.47 -2.94 2.58
N GLU A 25 -8.05 -4.14 2.46
CA GLU A 25 -9.11 -4.61 3.35
C GLU A 25 -8.63 -4.72 4.79
N ARG A 26 -7.44 -5.30 5.02
CA ARG A 26 -6.80 -5.36 6.35
C ARG A 26 -6.54 -4.00 6.98
N ALA A 27 -6.26 -2.99 6.15
CA ALA A 27 -5.91 -1.64 6.58
C ALA A 27 -7.11 -0.68 6.57
N ARG A 28 -8.31 -1.13 6.20
CA ARG A 28 -9.45 -0.25 5.92
C ARG A 28 -9.74 0.79 7.03
N ASP A 29 -9.64 0.39 8.29
CA ASP A 29 -9.98 1.26 9.44
C ASP A 29 -8.97 2.40 9.67
N CYS A 30 -7.78 2.32 9.06
CA CYS A 30 -6.72 3.31 9.19
C CYS A 30 -6.43 4.08 7.90
N LEU A 31 -7.20 3.81 6.84
CA LEU A 31 -7.24 4.58 5.60
C LEU A 31 -8.45 5.52 5.62
N THR A 32 -8.36 6.69 4.97
CA THR A 32 -9.58 7.47 4.74
C THR A 32 -10.51 6.69 3.79
N PRO A 33 -11.84 6.84 3.91
CA PRO A 33 -12.78 6.15 3.02
C PRO A 33 -12.49 6.39 1.54
N ASP A 34 -12.19 7.64 1.17
CA ASP A 34 -11.88 8.01 -0.22
C ASP A 34 -10.57 7.37 -0.69
N PHE A 35 -9.55 7.30 0.16
CA PHE A 35 -8.29 6.66 -0.20
C PHE A 35 -8.44 5.14 -0.30
N ALA A 36 -9.17 4.50 0.61
CA ALA A 36 -9.50 3.08 0.51
C ALA A 36 -10.32 2.77 -0.76
N ALA A 37 -11.30 3.61 -1.08
CA ALA A 37 -12.08 3.51 -2.31
C ALA A 37 -11.21 3.72 -3.55
N LYS A 38 -10.27 4.69 -3.52
CA LYS A 38 -9.27 4.87 -4.59
C LYS A 38 -8.38 3.63 -4.73
N LEU A 39 -7.95 3.00 -3.64
CA LEU A 39 -7.09 1.81 -3.70
C LEU A 39 -7.82 0.55 -4.18
N ALA A 40 -9.11 0.45 -3.88
CA ALA A 40 -10.01 -0.59 -4.38
C ALA A 40 -10.43 -0.34 -5.83
N GLY A 41 -10.64 0.93 -6.20
CA GLY A 41 -11.07 1.40 -7.51
C GLY A 41 -9.94 1.70 -8.48
N ALA A 42 -8.67 1.80 -8.07
CA ALA A 42 -7.52 2.00 -8.96
C ALA A 42 -7.24 0.81 -9.90
N GLY A 43 -8.07 -0.24 -9.85
CA GLY A 43 -8.31 -1.11 -11.01
C GLY A 43 -9.13 -0.45 -12.15
N THR A 44 -9.34 0.86 -12.13
CA THR A 44 -10.12 1.62 -13.15
C THR A 44 -9.47 2.93 -13.62
N GLY A 45 -8.14 3.07 -13.54
CA GLY A 45 -7.41 4.04 -14.37
C GLY A 45 -6.41 4.94 -13.64
N GLY A 46 -5.15 4.82 -14.05
CA GLY A 46 -4.08 5.80 -13.91
C GLY A 46 -3.39 5.96 -15.26
N SER A 47 -3.37 7.19 -15.76
CA SER A 47 -3.00 7.65 -17.10
C SER A 47 -1.62 7.17 -17.61
N ASP A 48 -1.61 6.13 -18.44
CA ASP A 48 -0.97 6.06 -19.76
C ASP A 48 -0.88 4.58 -20.19
N GLY A 49 -1.93 4.10 -20.89
CA GLY A 49 -1.97 2.77 -21.49
C GLY A 49 -3.22 1.98 -21.16
N THR A 50 -4.18 2.02 -22.07
CA THR A 50 -5.33 1.08 -22.21
C THR A 50 -6.37 1.07 -21.08
N ALA A 51 -7.58 1.51 -21.41
CA ALA A 51 -8.75 1.38 -20.56
C ALA A 51 -9.01 -0.09 -20.17
N GLY A 52 -9.00 -0.39 -18.87
CA GLY A 52 -9.50 -1.63 -18.30
C GLY A 52 -10.47 -1.30 -17.17
N GLY A 53 -11.77 -1.29 -17.46
CA GLY A 53 -12.81 -1.25 -16.43
C GLY A 53 -13.05 -2.64 -15.84
N ASP A 54 -13.31 -2.72 -14.53
CA ASP A 54 -13.88 -3.82 -13.72
C ASP A 54 -13.39 -5.29 -13.94
N ASN A 55 -12.48 -5.52 -14.88
CA ASN A 55 -12.04 -6.82 -15.40
C ASN A 55 -10.58 -6.71 -15.86
N ASP A 56 -9.70 -6.15 -15.03
CA ASP A 56 -8.29 -6.12 -15.37
C ASP A 56 -7.68 -7.54 -15.24
N SER A 57 -7.94 -8.34 -16.27
CA SER A 57 -7.51 -9.73 -16.39
C SER A 57 -5.99 -9.86 -16.24
N GLN A 58 -5.24 -8.78 -16.46
CA GLN A 58 -3.81 -8.73 -16.27
C GLN A 58 -3.42 -8.70 -14.78
N ALA A 59 -4.09 -7.89 -13.96
CA ALA A 59 -3.88 -7.87 -12.51
C ALA A 59 -4.32 -9.19 -11.86
N GLY A 60 -5.42 -9.79 -12.33
CA GLY A 60 -5.85 -11.12 -11.91
C GLY A 60 -4.83 -12.22 -12.25
N ARG A 61 -4.30 -12.21 -13.49
CA ARG A 61 -3.26 -13.16 -13.93
C ARG A 61 -1.97 -13.01 -13.14
N ALA A 62 -1.49 -11.78 -12.95
CA ALA A 62 -0.27 -11.53 -12.20
C ALA A 62 -0.40 -11.99 -10.73
N TRP A 63 -1.57 -11.82 -10.12
CA TRP A 63 -1.85 -12.35 -8.80
C TRP A 63 -1.88 -13.88 -8.75
N ASP A 64 -2.46 -14.53 -9.76
CA ASP A 64 -2.45 -15.98 -9.85
C ASP A 64 -1.04 -16.55 -10.08
N GLU A 65 -0.17 -15.83 -10.80
CA GLU A 65 1.25 -16.17 -10.93
C GLU A 65 1.98 -16.10 -9.58
N LEU A 66 1.78 -15.02 -8.81
CA LEU A 66 2.31 -14.91 -7.45
C LEU A 66 1.79 -16.05 -6.56
N ARG A 67 0.50 -16.38 -6.66
CA ARG A 67 -0.11 -17.45 -5.89
C ARG A 67 0.48 -18.81 -6.26
N ALA A 68 0.66 -19.09 -7.55
CA ALA A 68 1.29 -20.32 -8.03
C ALA A 68 2.74 -20.43 -7.57
N ALA A 69 3.47 -19.31 -7.53
CA ALA A 69 4.81 -19.22 -6.98
C ALA A 69 4.85 -19.27 -5.44
N GLY A 70 3.70 -19.22 -4.75
CA GLY A 70 3.64 -19.14 -3.29
C GLY A 70 4.26 -17.86 -2.73
N THR A 71 4.20 -16.77 -3.49
CA THR A 71 4.87 -15.52 -3.15
C THR A 71 4.21 -14.81 -1.97
N ARG A 72 5.05 -14.30 -1.08
CA ARG A 72 4.66 -13.42 0.02
C ARG A 72 5.61 -12.23 0.10
N SER A 73 5.09 -11.07 0.48
CA SER A 73 5.87 -9.87 0.74
C SER A 73 5.53 -9.30 2.10
N THR A 74 6.56 -9.11 2.94
CA THR A 74 6.42 -8.53 4.28
C THR A 74 7.07 -7.16 4.32
N VAL A 75 6.30 -6.16 4.76
CA VAL A 75 6.73 -4.77 4.84
C VAL A 75 6.98 -4.35 6.28
N SER A 76 8.19 -3.88 6.55
CA SER A 76 8.58 -3.30 7.83
C SER A 76 8.93 -1.83 7.65
N VAL A 77 8.22 -0.93 8.32
CA VAL A 77 8.64 0.47 8.43
C VAL A 77 9.77 0.55 9.45
N LEU A 78 10.95 1.00 9.06
CA LEU A 78 12.12 1.16 9.91
C LEU A 78 12.12 2.49 10.66
N ALA A 79 11.73 3.57 9.97
CA ALA A 79 11.68 4.93 10.52
C ALA A 79 10.51 5.73 9.93
N VAL A 80 10.07 6.75 10.68
CA VAL A 80 9.03 7.70 10.26
C VAL A 80 9.56 9.11 10.49
N THR A 81 9.59 9.92 9.44
CA THR A 81 10.12 11.29 9.49
C THR A 81 9.08 12.27 8.98
N PRO A 82 8.66 13.27 9.77
CA PRO A 82 7.78 14.33 9.28
C PRO A 82 8.43 15.14 8.16
N VAL A 83 7.67 15.47 7.12
CA VAL A 83 8.10 16.35 6.04
C VAL A 83 7.87 17.80 6.44
N GLY A 84 8.86 18.66 6.21
CA GLY A 84 8.69 20.11 6.29
C GLY A 84 8.92 20.75 7.67
N GLY A 85 9.20 19.99 8.73
CA GLY A 85 9.62 20.52 10.04
C GLY A 85 8.61 21.41 10.78
N VAL A 86 7.44 21.68 10.18
CA VAL A 86 6.34 22.47 10.75
C VAL A 86 5.33 21.49 11.35
N ASP A 87 4.95 21.73 12.60
CA ASP A 87 3.90 20.97 13.27
C ASP A 87 2.53 21.31 12.65
N THR A 88 2.15 20.53 11.66
CA THR A 88 0.89 20.65 10.90
C THR A 88 -0.26 19.89 11.58
N SER A 89 -0.04 19.36 12.79
CA SER A 89 -1.09 18.68 13.56
C SER A 89 -2.30 19.58 13.84
N THR A 90 -2.08 20.89 14.01
CA THR A 90 -3.15 21.90 14.19
C THR A 90 -4.00 22.11 12.94
N SER A 91 -3.43 21.91 11.75
CA SER A 91 -4.18 21.93 10.48
C SER A 91 -4.84 20.59 10.14
N GLY A 92 -4.64 19.56 10.96
CA GLY A 92 -5.27 18.25 10.75
C GLY A 92 -4.71 17.47 9.56
N GLN A 93 -3.53 17.83 9.07
CA GLN A 93 -2.83 17.15 7.98
C GLN A 93 -1.36 17.00 8.34
N VAL A 94 -0.73 15.87 8.00
CA VAL A 94 0.73 15.69 8.11
C VAL A 94 1.24 14.86 6.94
N ALA A 95 2.41 15.23 6.40
CA ALA A 95 3.15 14.43 5.44
C ALA A 95 4.32 13.73 6.14
N LEU A 96 4.51 12.45 5.87
CA LEU A 96 5.52 11.60 6.50
C LEU A 96 6.32 10.86 5.43
N LEU A 97 7.64 10.78 5.62
CA LEU A 97 8.50 9.82 4.93
C LEU A 97 8.60 8.56 5.79
N LEU A 98 8.34 7.41 5.19
CA LEU A 98 8.50 6.11 5.84
C LEU A 98 9.73 5.45 5.27
N ASN A 99 10.77 5.19 6.07
CA ASN A 99 11.84 4.30 5.63
C ASN A 99 11.33 2.86 5.72
N VAL A 100 11.31 2.13 4.63
CA VAL A 100 10.63 0.83 4.52
C VAL A 100 11.61 -0.21 4.05
N ARG A 101 11.63 -1.36 4.74
CA ARG A 101 12.22 -2.61 4.25
C ARG A 101 11.11 -3.53 3.79
N ARG A 102 11.17 -3.98 2.54
CA ARG A 102 10.31 -5.02 1.99
C ARG A 102 11.12 -6.30 1.81
N GLU A 103 10.54 -7.41 2.25
CA GLU A 103 11.10 -8.74 2.10
C GLU A 103 10.12 -9.60 1.31
N THR A 104 10.50 -9.98 0.09
CA THR A 104 9.68 -10.79 -0.80
C THR A 104 10.30 -12.18 -0.95
N ILE A 105 9.50 -13.22 -0.77
CA ILE A 105 9.91 -14.62 -0.91
C ILE A 105 8.98 -15.27 -1.92
N SER A 106 9.56 -15.88 -2.95
CA SER A 106 8.86 -16.67 -3.95
C SER A 106 9.33 -18.12 -3.87
N GLY A 107 8.40 -19.05 -3.67
CA GLY A 107 8.68 -20.48 -3.50
C GLY A 107 9.64 -20.77 -2.36
N ALA A 108 10.63 -21.63 -2.63
CA ALA A 108 11.70 -21.98 -1.70
C ALA A 108 13.00 -21.16 -1.92
N GLY A 109 12.94 -20.10 -2.73
CA GLY A 109 14.08 -19.25 -3.01
C GLY A 109 14.51 -18.38 -1.81
N PRO A 110 15.68 -17.75 -1.89
CA PRO A 110 16.10 -16.77 -0.89
C PRO A 110 15.14 -15.57 -0.89
N ALA A 111 15.12 -14.83 0.23
CA ALA A 111 14.36 -13.60 0.31
C ALA A 111 15.04 -12.47 -0.48
N GLU A 112 14.26 -11.79 -1.31
CA GLU A 112 14.64 -10.55 -1.96
C GLU A 112 14.32 -9.38 -1.03
N ILE A 113 15.31 -8.51 -0.80
CA ILE A 113 15.19 -7.39 0.14
C ILE A 113 15.32 -6.09 -0.65
N THR A 114 14.33 -5.22 -0.52
CA THR A 114 14.38 -3.85 -1.03
C THR A 114 14.16 -2.85 0.09
N VAL A 115 14.77 -1.67 -0.05
CA VAL A 115 14.58 -0.55 0.87
C VAL A 115 14.13 0.66 0.07
N SER A 116 13.06 1.32 0.53
CA SER A 116 12.50 2.52 -0.10
C SER A 116 12.11 3.55 0.95
N THR A 117 11.82 4.78 0.50
CA THR A 117 11.38 5.86 1.40
C THR A 117 10.09 6.51 0.90
N PRO A 118 8.95 5.79 0.89
CA PRO A 118 7.68 6.34 0.41
C PRO A 118 7.19 7.51 1.27
N ALA A 119 6.60 8.50 0.61
CA ALA A 119 5.86 9.57 1.25
C ALA A 119 4.40 9.16 1.46
N VAL A 120 3.85 9.45 2.64
CA VAL A 120 2.43 9.28 2.96
C VAL A 120 1.85 10.57 3.51
N THR A 121 0.61 10.85 3.17
CA THR A 121 -0.18 11.94 3.74
C THR A 121 -1.20 11.36 4.69
N MET A 122 -1.28 11.94 5.89
CA MET A 122 -2.30 11.62 6.87
C MET A 122 -3.21 12.82 7.10
N LEU A 123 -4.48 12.53 7.37
CA LEU A 123 -5.49 13.51 7.76
C LEU A 123 -6.12 13.08 9.08
N VAL A 124 -6.46 14.03 9.95
CA VAL A 124 -7.28 13.78 11.13
C VAL A 124 -8.75 13.83 10.74
N GLY A 125 -9.50 12.78 11.09
CA GLY A 125 -10.95 12.77 10.92
C GLY A 125 -11.65 13.70 11.90
N THR A 126 -12.94 13.95 11.66
CA THR A 126 -13.81 14.69 12.60
C THR A 126 -13.95 13.99 13.95
N ASP A 127 -13.66 12.70 14.00
CA ASP A 127 -13.59 11.86 15.20
C ASP A 127 -12.24 11.95 15.94
N GLY A 128 -11.32 12.81 15.48
CA GLY A 128 -9.98 12.95 16.05
C GLY A 128 -8.99 11.85 15.65
N THR A 129 -9.40 10.90 14.81
CA THR A 129 -8.55 9.77 14.42
C THR A 129 -7.76 10.12 13.17
N TRP A 130 -6.44 10.05 13.25
CA TRP A 130 -5.57 10.14 12.09
C TRP A 130 -5.78 8.95 11.15
N ARG A 131 -5.74 9.18 9.84
CA ARG A 131 -5.89 8.15 8.79
C ARG A 131 -4.99 8.47 7.62
N ILE A 132 -4.44 7.45 6.95
CA ILE A 132 -3.70 7.66 5.71
C ILE A 132 -4.69 8.07 4.62
N ALA A 133 -4.45 9.24 4.03
CA ALA A 133 -5.29 9.83 2.98
C ALA A 133 -4.64 9.77 1.59
N GLY A 134 -3.35 9.45 1.53
CA GLY A 134 -2.61 9.32 0.29
C GLY A 134 -1.22 8.77 0.52
N ALA A 135 -0.62 8.26 -0.55
CA ALA A 135 0.78 7.87 -0.61
C ALA A 135 1.33 8.18 -2.00
N ASP A 136 2.63 8.44 -2.10
CA ASP A 136 3.34 8.46 -3.38
C ASP A 136 3.41 7.03 -3.94
N LEU A 137 2.45 6.68 -4.79
CA LEU A 137 2.27 5.32 -5.30
C LEU A 137 3.37 4.90 -6.30
N GLU A 138 4.14 5.82 -6.89
CA GLU A 138 5.30 5.43 -7.72
C GLU A 138 6.38 4.74 -6.88
N ASN A 139 6.47 5.09 -5.59
CA ASN A 139 7.37 4.50 -4.61
C ASN A 139 6.65 3.64 -3.54
N ALA A 140 5.32 3.62 -3.56
CA ALA A 140 4.43 2.98 -2.58
C ALA A 140 3.33 2.12 -3.21
N ALA A 141 3.46 1.70 -4.47
CA ALA A 141 2.57 0.71 -5.04
C ALA A 141 2.68 -0.58 -4.21
N GLY A 142 1.53 -1.04 -3.70
CA GLY A 142 1.38 -2.35 -3.09
C GLY A 142 1.83 -3.39 -4.11
N ASP A 143 2.83 -4.18 -3.74
CA ASP A 143 3.63 -5.03 -4.63
C ASP A 143 2.91 -6.30 -5.11
N ALA A 144 1.62 -6.20 -5.42
CA ALA A 144 1.05 -7.14 -6.37
C ALA A 144 1.40 -6.61 -7.77
N PRO A 145 2.24 -7.28 -8.56
CA PRO A 145 2.54 -6.87 -9.93
C PRO A 145 1.24 -6.74 -10.73
N GLY A 146 1.17 -5.72 -11.60
CA GLY A 146 -0.05 -5.36 -12.34
C GLY A 146 -0.83 -4.18 -11.75
N ARG A 147 -0.25 -3.44 -10.80
CA ARG A 147 -0.66 -2.07 -10.42
C ARG A 147 0.14 -1.03 -11.19
#